data_AF-Q95KT6-F1
#
_entry.id   AF-Q95KT6-F1
#
_cell.length_a   1.000
_cell.length_b   1.000
_cell.length_c   1.000
_cell.angle_alpha   90.00
_cell.angle_beta   90.00
_cell.angle_gamma   90.00
#
_symmetry.space_group_name_H-M   'P 1'
#
loop_
_entity.id
_entity.type
_entity.pdbx_description
1 polymer ?
#
loop_
_entity_poly.entity_id
_entity_poly.type
_entity_poly.pdbx_seq_one_letter_code
_entity_poly.pdbx_strand_id
1 'polypeptide(L)'
;CSEEMEEKAASLLKEEMAHHALLRESWEAAQEAWEHRRRGLTLPSSFKAQHGIAIMVYTNSSNTLYWELNQAVRTGGGSREHYMRHFPFKALHFYLTRALQLLQGSGGCSRGPGEVVFRGVRSLRFEPNRLGDSVRFGQFASSSLDEAVARRFGNATLFSLRTCFGAPIQALSVFPEERE
;
A
#
# COMPACT_ATOMS: atom_id res chain seq x y z
N CYS A 1 1.99 5.77 -18.37
CA CYS A 1 2.82 6.92 -17.96
C CYS A 1 3.80 6.57 -16.83
N SER A 2 4.22 5.30 -16.65
CA SER A 2 5.12 4.95 -15.54
C SER A 2 6.46 5.68 -15.62
N GLU A 3 7.06 5.78 -16.81
CA GLU A 3 8.30 6.51 -17.04
C GLU A 3 8.15 8.01 -16.73
N GLU A 4 7.12 8.66 -17.27
CA GLU A 4 6.83 10.07 -16.98
C GLU A 4 6.60 10.34 -15.48
N MET A 5 5.95 9.41 -14.78
CA MET A 5 5.72 9.54 -13.35
C MET A 5 7.01 9.31 -12.54
N GLU A 6 7.90 8.42 -12.97
CA GLU A 6 9.22 8.27 -12.35
C GLU A 6 10.06 9.56 -12.44
N GLU A 7 9.91 10.34 -13.51
CA GLU A 7 10.57 11.64 -13.67
C GLU A 7 9.98 12.73 -12.76
N LYS A 8 8.65 12.75 -12.61
CA LYS A 8 7.92 13.81 -11.88
C LYS A 8 7.73 13.53 -10.40
N ALA A 9 7.69 12.26 -9.99
CA ALA A 9 7.31 11.88 -8.62
C ALA A 9 8.29 12.42 -7.57
N ALA A 10 9.56 12.64 -7.91
CA ALA A 10 10.52 13.21 -6.98
C ALA A 10 10.21 14.66 -6.60
N SER A 11 9.77 15.51 -7.55
CA SER A 11 9.39 16.90 -7.23
C SER A 11 8.06 16.94 -6.50
N LEU A 12 7.09 16.13 -6.93
CA LEU A 12 5.79 16.01 -6.27
C LEU A 12 5.95 15.55 -4.82
N LEU A 13 6.79 14.56 -4.55
CA LEU A 13 7.01 14.10 -3.18
C LEU A 13 7.61 15.20 -2.28
N LYS A 14 8.55 16.01 -2.81
CA LYS A 14 9.11 17.15 -2.07
C LYS A 14 8.02 18.18 -1.72
N GLU A 15 7.12 18.47 -2.65
CA GLU A 15 5.96 19.34 -2.41
C GLU A 15 5.01 18.75 -1.37
N GLU A 16 4.68 17.46 -1.48
CA GLU A 16 3.82 16.74 -0.52
C GLU A 16 4.42 16.78 0.90
N MET A 17 5.71 16.50 1.05
CA MET A 17 6.41 16.57 2.34
C MET A 17 6.51 17.99 2.90
N ALA A 18 6.58 19.02 2.04
CA ALA A 18 6.57 20.40 2.48
C ALA A 18 5.23 20.81 3.09
N HIS A 19 4.12 20.21 2.63
CA HIS A 19 2.76 20.52 3.06
C HIS A 19 2.16 19.49 4.03
N HIS A 20 2.86 18.40 4.34
CA HIS A 20 2.34 17.32 5.17
C HIS A 20 3.41 16.79 6.16
N ALA A 21 3.44 17.37 7.36
CA ALA A 21 4.47 17.08 8.38
C ALA A 21 4.61 15.58 8.69
N LEU A 22 3.49 14.87 8.87
CA LEU A 22 3.51 13.44 9.17
C LEU A 22 4.10 12.60 8.01
N LEU A 23 3.90 13.04 6.76
CA LEU A 23 4.47 12.36 5.59
C LEU A 23 5.98 12.56 5.57
N ARG A 24 6.44 13.80 5.79
CA ARG A 24 7.86 14.14 5.86
C ARG A 24 8.57 13.30 6.92
N GLU A 25 8.07 13.32 8.15
CA GLU A 25 8.65 12.59 9.27
C GLU A 25 8.68 11.08 9.02
N SER A 26 7.57 10.52 8.51
CA SER A 26 7.49 9.09 8.18
C SER A 26 8.44 8.70 7.06
N TRP A 27 8.58 9.56 6.03
CA TRP A 27 9.43 9.31 4.89
C TRP A 27 10.93 9.39 5.26
N GLU A 28 11.32 10.39 6.04
CA GLU A 28 12.69 10.57 6.54
C GLU A 28 13.11 9.37 7.41
N ALA A 29 12.27 8.97 8.37
CA ALA A 29 12.52 7.79 9.19
C ALA A 29 12.61 6.49 8.37
N ALA A 30 11.72 6.32 7.39
CA ALA A 30 11.75 5.16 6.50
C ALA A 30 12.98 5.15 5.59
N GLN A 31 13.47 6.31 5.16
CA GLN A 31 14.70 6.44 4.37
C GLN A 31 15.94 6.01 5.15
N GLU A 32 16.05 6.39 6.42
CA GLU A 32 17.13 5.92 7.30
C GLU A 32 17.07 4.39 7.49
N ALA A 33 15.89 3.86 7.79
CA ALA A 33 15.70 2.43 8.00
C ALA A 33 15.92 1.60 6.71
N TRP A 34 15.63 2.17 5.54
CA TRP A 34 15.83 1.53 4.23
C TRP A 34 17.30 1.15 3.96
N GLU A 35 18.25 2.01 4.34
CA GLU A 35 19.69 1.77 4.11
C GLU A 35 20.22 0.53 4.82
N HIS A 36 19.58 0.17 5.94
CA HIS A 36 19.87 -1.07 6.65
C HIS A 36 19.07 -2.24 6.07
N ARG A 37 17.76 -2.04 5.83
CA ARG A 37 16.86 -3.11 5.41
C ARG A 37 17.13 -3.64 4.01
N ARG A 38 17.59 -2.80 3.08
CA ARG A 38 17.89 -3.22 1.70
C ARG A 38 19.05 -4.22 1.60
N ARG A 39 19.89 -4.31 2.64
CA ARG A 39 21.07 -5.21 2.64
C ARG A 39 20.59 -6.66 2.67
N GLY A 40 20.93 -7.42 1.64
CA GLY A 40 20.55 -8.83 1.52
C GLY A 40 19.17 -9.09 0.92
N LEU A 41 18.42 -8.03 0.53
CA LEU A 41 17.20 -8.21 -0.24
C LEU A 41 17.52 -8.41 -1.73
N THR A 42 16.88 -9.40 -2.34
CA THR A 42 16.91 -9.59 -3.80
C THR A 42 15.67 -8.92 -4.38
N LEU A 43 15.86 -7.76 -5.02
CA LEU A 43 14.76 -6.96 -5.58
C LEU A 43 14.88 -6.88 -7.11
N PRO A 44 13.77 -6.67 -7.84
CA PRO A 44 13.81 -6.45 -9.29
C PRO A 44 14.76 -5.31 -9.64
N SER A 45 15.45 -5.40 -10.79
CA SER A 45 16.44 -4.39 -11.21
C SER A 45 15.87 -2.98 -11.38
N SER A 46 14.57 -2.87 -11.69
CA SER A 46 13.85 -1.60 -11.80
C SER A 46 13.25 -1.09 -10.48
N PHE A 47 13.45 -1.82 -9.38
CA PHE A 47 12.99 -1.44 -8.04
C PHE A 47 13.97 -0.46 -7.40
N LYS A 48 13.52 0.79 -7.22
CA LYS A 48 14.29 1.90 -6.68
C LYS A 48 14.06 2.06 -5.17
N ALA A 49 14.93 2.81 -4.50
CA ALA A 49 14.83 3.07 -3.07
C ALA A 49 13.47 3.65 -2.66
N GLN A 50 12.92 4.58 -3.46
CA GLN A 50 11.63 5.22 -3.21
C GLN A 50 10.47 4.22 -3.16
N HIS A 51 10.55 3.13 -3.93
CA HIS A 51 9.54 2.06 -3.92
C HIS A 51 9.56 1.31 -2.57
N GLY A 52 10.75 0.99 -2.06
CA GLY A 52 10.92 0.34 -0.76
C GLY A 52 10.52 1.25 0.40
N ILE A 53 10.95 2.51 0.36
CA ILE A 53 10.59 3.52 1.36
C ILE A 53 9.06 3.71 1.40
N ALA A 54 8.38 3.80 0.26
CA ALA A 54 6.92 3.92 0.23
C ALA A 54 6.20 2.73 0.90
N ILE A 55 6.73 1.50 0.76
CA ILE A 55 6.21 0.32 1.48
C ILE A 55 6.44 0.45 2.98
N MET A 56 7.64 0.85 3.40
CA MET A 56 7.95 1.06 4.83
C MET A 56 7.05 2.15 5.44
N VAL A 57 6.80 3.23 4.71
CA VAL A 57 5.86 4.29 5.11
C VAL A 57 4.43 3.75 5.25
N TYR A 58 3.97 2.94 4.30
CA TYR A 58 2.61 2.37 4.33
C TYR A 58 2.39 1.35 5.45
N THR A 59 3.41 0.55 5.76
CA THR A 59 3.34 -0.51 6.77
C THR A 59 3.63 -0.02 8.19
N ASN A 60 4.03 1.25 8.36
CA ASN A 60 4.26 1.81 9.68
C ASN A 60 2.93 2.15 10.39
N SER A 61 2.33 1.15 11.02
CA SER A 61 1.11 1.30 11.84
C SER A 61 1.33 2.05 13.17
N SER A 62 2.56 2.49 13.50
CA SER A 62 2.84 3.37 14.65
C SER A 62 2.27 4.79 14.46
N ASN A 63 1.88 5.14 13.24
CA ASN A 63 1.23 6.41 12.94
C ASN A 63 0.02 6.23 12.01
N THR A 64 -0.68 7.32 11.72
CA THR A 64 -1.96 7.32 10.98
C THR A 64 -1.81 7.47 9.47
N LEU A 65 -0.60 7.56 8.92
CA LEU A 65 -0.38 7.95 7.52
C LEU A 65 -0.95 6.94 6.52
N TYR A 66 -0.84 5.64 6.80
CA TYR A 66 -1.46 4.60 5.96
C TYR A 66 -2.99 4.76 5.93
N TRP A 67 -3.58 5.17 7.06
CA TRP A 67 -5.01 5.42 7.17
C TRP A 67 -5.38 6.67 6.37
N GLU A 68 -4.65 7.78 6.52
CA GLU A 68 -4.86 9.04 5.78
C GLU A 68 -4.74 8.84 4.26
N LEU A 69 -3.72 8.09 3.80
CA LEU A 69 -3.58 7.71 2.41
C LEU A 69 -4.81 6.94 1.91
N ASN A 70 -5.22 5.90 2.64
CA ASN A 70 -6.38 5.10 2.26
C ASN A 70 -7.70 5.90 2.29
N GLN A 71 -7.84 6.86 3.21
CA GLN A 71 -8.97 7.79 3.22
C GLN A 71 -8.97 8.68 1.98
N ALA A 72 -7.83 9.31 1.68
CA ALA A 72 -7.69 10.19 0.52
C ALA A 72 -7.94 9.44 -0.80
N VAL A 73 -7.48 8.18 -0.92
CA VAL A 73 -7.73 7.36 -2.12
C VAL A 73 -9.21 7.03 -2.26
N ARG A 74 -9.91 6.79 -1.15
CA ARG A 74 -11.34 6.45 -1.19
C ARG A 74 -12.22 7.61 -1.64
N THR A 75 -11.85 8.85 -1.33
CA THR A 75 -12.67 10.04 -1.58
C THR A 75 -12.14 10.93 -2.72
N GLY A 76 -10.86 10.84 -3.05
CA GLY A 76 -10.19 11.74 -4.00
C GLY A 76 -10.55 11.53 -5.46
N GLY A 77 -11.25 10.45 -5.80
CA GLY A 77 -11.62 10.07 -7.18
C GLY A 77 -12.89 10.72 -7.74
N GLY A 78 -13.53 11.66 -7.04
CA GLY A 78 -14.82 12.24 -7.46
C GLY A 78 -14.78 13.04 -8.77
N SER A 79 -13.69 13.76 -9.03
CA SER A 79 -13.44 14.43 -10.32
C SER A 79 -11.95 14.72 -10.50
N ARG A 80 -11.51 14.95 -11.74
CA ARG A 80 -10.11 15.34 -12.02
C ARG A 80 -9.74 16.65 -11.31
N GLU A 81 -10.61 17.65 -11.34
CA GLU A 81 -10.36 18.94 -10.68
C GLU A 81 -10.22 18.76 -9.17
N HIS A 82 -11.13 17.98 -8.56
CA HIS A 82 -11.08 17.70 -7.13
C HIS A 82 -9.80 16.95 -6.75
N TYR A 83 -9.43 15.92 -7.50
CA TYR A 83 -8.18 15.18 -7.33
C TYR A 83 -6.95 16.11 -7.39
N MET A 84 -6.87 16.94 -8.43
CA MET A 84 -5.71 17.82 -8.62
C MET A 84 -5.55 18.79 -7.46
N ARG A 85 -6.65 19.35 -6.94
CA ARG A 85 -6.65 20.33 -5.85
C ARG A 85 -6.49 19.74 -4.45
N HIS A 86 -7.07 18.57 -4.18
CA HIS A 86 -7.25 18.09 -2.80
C HIS A 86 -6.51 16.79 -2.47
N PHE A 87 -6.05 16.01 -3.48
CA PHE A 87 -5.36 14.76 -3.19
C PHE A 87 -3.89 15.02 -2.80
N PRO A 88 -3.47 14.74 -1.56
CA PRO A 88 -2.18 15.21 -1.04
C PRO A 88 -1.06 14.17 -1.17
N PHE A 89 -1.31 13.01 -1.78
CA PHE A 89 -0.39 11.87 -1.80
C PHE A 89 -0.12 11.33 -3.21
N LYS A 90 -0.02 12.19 -4.23
CA LYS A 90 0.16 11.80 -5.63
C LYS A 90 1.43 10.96 -5.83
N ALA A 91 2.56 11.42 -5.29
CA ALA A 91 3.84 10.74 -5.41
C ALA A 91 3.92 9.52 -4.48
N LEU A 92 3.47 9.64 -3.22
CA LEU A 92 3.43 8.48 -2.31
C LEU A 92 2.56 7.34 -2.89
N HIS A 93 1.36 7.67 -3.38
CA HIS A 93 0.47 6.71 -4.04
C HIS A 93 1.12 6.08 -5.26
N PHE A 94 1.79 6.88 -6.09
CA PHE A 94 2.52 6.38 -7.26
C PHE A 94 3.64 5.40 -6.87
N TYR A 95 4.53 5.79 -5.96
CA TYR A 95 5.65 4.94 -5.55
C TYR A 95 5.18 3.64 -4.91
N LEU A 96 4.15 3.68 -4.05
CA LEU A 96 3.59 2.48 -3.44
C LEU A 96 2.94 1.57 -4.50
N THR A 97 2.14 2.14 -5.41
CA THR A 97 1.54 1.39 -6.52
C THR A 97 2.62 0.71 -7.37
N ARG A 98 3.66 1.46 -7.72
CA ARG A 98 4.74 0.96 -8.58
C ARG A 98 5.57 -0.11 -7.88
N ALA A 99 5.82 0.05 -6.58
CA ALA A 99 6.51 -0.94 -5.77
C ALA A 99 5.79 -2.29 -5.81
N LEU A 100 4.48 -2.30 -5.54
CA LEU A 100 3.67 -3.53 -5.56
C LEU A 100 3.65 -4.17 -6.95
N GLN A 101 3.51 -3.37 -8.02
CA GLN A 101 3.56 -3.89 -9.40
C GLN A 101 4.90 -4.55 -9.73
N LEU A 102 6.01 -3.95 -9.30
CA LEU A 102 7.35 -4.48 -9.55
C LEU A 102 7.59 -5.78 -8.77
N LEU A 103 7.14 -5.86 -7.52
CA LEU A 103 7.25 -7.07 -6.69
C LEU A 103 6.35 -8.21 -7.21
N GLN A 104 5.14 -7.89 -7.67
CA GLN A 104 4.23 -8.86 -8.28
C GLN A 104 4.81 -9.42 -9.59
N GLY A 105 5.51 -8.60 -10.37
CA GLY A 105 6.11 -8.95 -11.65
C GLY A 105 5.09 -9.09 -12.79
N SER A 106 5.50 -9.63 -13.94
CA SER A 106 4.69 -9.65 -15.18
C SER A 106 3.65 -10.80 -15.26
N GLY A 107 3.15 -11.28 -14.12
CA GLY A 107 2.41 -12.52 -14.06
C GLY A 107 0.92 -12.44 -13.77
N GLY A 108 0.47 -11.37 -13.10
CA GLY A 108 -0.89 -11.24 -12.56
C GLY A 108 -1.48 -12.57 -12.06
N CYS A 109 -2.71 -12.83 -12.51
CA CYS A 109 -3.44 -14.09 -12.26
C CYS A 109 -3.07 -15.22 -13.24
N SER A 110 -2.19 -14.97 -14.20
CA SER A 110 -1.75 -15.99 -15.18
C SER A 110 -0.73 -16.96 -14.58
N ARG A 111 -0.14 -16.65 -13.41
CA ARG A 111 0.90 -17.47 -12.74
C ARG A 111 0.36 -18.57 -11.84
N GLY A 112 -0.94 -18.61 -11.55
CA GLY A 112 -1.52 -19.61 -10.67
C GLY A 112 -2.77 -19.12 -9.94
N PRO A 113 -3.31 -19.92 -9.00
CA PRO A 113 -4.60 -19.67 -8.35
C PRO A 113 -4.60 -18.50 -7.35
N GLY A 114 -3.53 -17.70 -7.29
CA GLY A 114 -3.35 -16.64 -6.29
C GLY A 114 -3.13 -17.15 -4.87
N GLU A 115 -2.82 -16.24 -3.97
CA GLU A 115 -2.59 -16.50 -2.55
C GLU A 115 -3.85 -16.23 -1.73
N VAL A 116 -4.06 -17.05 -0.70
CA VAL A 116 -5.14 -16.83 0.28
C VAL A 116 -4.62 -15.94 1.39
N VAL A 117 -5.30 -14.83 1.62
CA VAL A 117 -4.94 -13.81 2.61
C VAL A 117 -6.18 -13.35 3.38
N PHE A 118 -5.95 -12.82 4.57
CA PHE A 118 -7.00 -12.45 5.51
C PHE A 118 -6.91 -10.98 5.88
N ARG A 119 -8.07 -10.31 6.01
CA ARG A 119 -8.13 -8.92 6.43
C ARG A 119 -9.24 -8.73 7.45
N GLY A 120 -8.87 -8.36 8.68
CA GLY A 120 -9.81 -7.98 9.73
C GLY A 120 -10.19 -6.51 9.65
N VAL A 121 -11.46 -6.21 9.93
CA VAL A 121 -11.96 -4.84 10.07
C VAL A 121 -12.63 -4.69 11.43
N ARG A 122 -12.24 -3.64 12.17
CA ARG A 122 -12.63 -3.44 13.57
C ARG A 122 -14.09 -3.06 13.77
N SER A 123 -14.59 -2.08 13.02
CA SER A 123 -15.85 -1.39 13.36
C SER A 123 -16.93 -1.47 12.29
N LEU A 124 -16.58 -1.83 11.06
CA LEU A 124 -17.53 -1.89 9.95
C LEU A 124 -17.94 -3.33 9.68
N ARG A 125 -19.24 -3.53 9.49
CA ARG A 125 -19.82 -4.78 9.01
C ARG A 125 -20.14 -4.63 7.53
N PHE A 126 -19.52 -5.45 6.69
CA PHE A 126 -19.77 -5.46 5.26
C PHE A 126 -20.65 -6.65 4.92
N GLU A 127 -21.74 -6.38 4.18
CA GLU A 127 -22.61 -7.41 3.64
C GLU A 127 -22.76 -7.15 2.13
N PRO A 128 -22.52 -8.16 1.28
CA PRO A 128 -22.79 -8.01 -0.14
C PRO A 128 -24.31 -7.93 -0.37
N ASN A 129 -24.75 -7.17 -1.37
CA ASN A 129 -26.19 -7.11 -1.68
C ASN A 129 -26.68 -8.48 -2.15
N ARG A 130 -25.85 -9.19 -2.93
CA ARG A 130 -26.10 -10.57 -3.39
C ARG A 130 -24.81 -11.38 -3.43
N LEU A 131 -24.94 -12.69 -3.26
CA LEU A 131 -23.83 -13.61 -3.51
C LEU A 131 -23.42 -13.55 -4.99
N GLY A 132 -22.10 -13.42 -5.22
CA GLY A 132 -21.54 -13.26 -6.55
C GLY A 132 -21.34 -11.81 -7.00
N ASP A 133 -21.73 -10.82 -6.19
CA ASP A 133 -21.47 -9.41 -6.50
C ASP A 133 -19.97 -9.12 -6.62
N SER A 134 -19.61 -8.32 -7.63
CA SER A 134 -18.26 -7.79 -7.78
C SER A 134 -18.02 -6.70 -6.75
N VAL A 135 -16.99 -6.85 -5.92
CA VAL A 135 -16.59 -5.86 -4.90
C VAL A 135 -15.18 -5.37 -5.22
N ARG A 136 -14.94 -4.07 -5.00
CA ARG A 136 -13.62 -3.46 -5.11
C ARG A 136 -13.38 -2.53 -3.92
N PHE A 137 -12.25 -2.66 -3.24
CA PHE A 137 -11.89 -1.77 -2.14
C PHE A 137 -11.54 -0.34 -2.62
N GLY A 138 -10.96 -0.21 -3.81
CA GLY A 138 -10.53 1.07 -4.41
C GLY A 138 -9.25 1.64 -3.80
N GLN A 139 -9.10 1.55 -2.48
CA GLN A 139 -7.88 1.82 -1.73
C GLN A 139 -6.91 0.63 -1.72
N PHE A 140 -5.70 0.83 -1.19
CA PHE A 140 -4.84 -0.26 -0.78
C PHE A 140 -5.49 -1.05 0.36
N ALA A 141 -5.35 -2.37 0.32
CA ALA A 141 -5.94 -3.29 1.27
C ALA A 141 -4.87 -4.23 1.82
N SER A 142 -4.18 -3.79 2.89
CA SER A 142 -3.29 -4.68 3.66
C SER A 142 -4.06 -5.92 4.14
N SER A 143 -3.40 -7.05 4.09
CA SER A 143 -3.92 -8.36 4.46
C SER A 143 -2.77 -9.23 4.92
N SER A 144 -3.03 -10.21 5.79
CA SER A 144 -2.03 -11.12 6.30
C SER A 144 -2.20 -12.51 5.71
N LEU A 145 -1.10 -13.23 5.52
CA LEU A 145 -1.12 -14.69 5.29
C LEU A 145 -1.63 -15.46 6.51
N ASP A 146 -1.71 -14.83 7.68
CA ASP A 146 -2.13 -15.44 8.94
C ASP A 146 -3.47 -14.85 9.41
N GLU A 147 -4.49 -15.70 9.47
CA GLU A 147 -5.83 -15.30 9.92
C GLU A 147 -5.81 -14.77 11.36
N ALA A 148 -5.01 -15.36 12.25
CA ALA A 148 -4.93 -14.93 13.64
C ALA A 148 -4.33 -13.53 13.75
N VAL A 149 -3.37 -13.20 12.88
CA VAL A 149 -2.84 -11.83 12.76
C VAL A 149 -3.92 -10.89 12.23
N ALA A 150 -4.61 -11.25 11.14
CA ALA A 150 -5.67 -10.41 10.57
C ALA A 150 -6.77 -10.08 11.58
N ARG A 151 -7.15 -11.03 12.45
CA ARG A 151 -8.16 -10.84 13.50
C ARG A 151 -7.76 -9.82 14.57
N ARG A 152 -6.46 -9.54 14.76
CA ARG A 152 -5.98 -8.49 15.69
C ARG A 152 -6.40 -7.09 15.24
N PHE A 153 -6.54 -6.89 13.93
CA PHE A 153 -7.03 -5.63 13.34
C PHE A 153 -8.54 -5.47 13.41
N GLY A 154 -9.26 -6.53 13.74
CA GLY A 154 -10.70 -6.50 13.95
C GLY A 154 -11.41 -7.77 13.54
N ASN A 155 -12.59 -7.93 14.13
CA ASN A 155 -13.44 -9.11 14.01
C ASN A 155 -14.90 -8.75 13.70
N ALA A 156 -15.22 -7.47 13.43
CA ALA A 156 -16.55 -7.07 12.96
C ALA A 156 -16.80 -7.55 11.53
N THR A 157 -15.77 -7.57 10.68
CA THR A 157 -15.76 -8.29 9.41
C THR A 157 -14.38 -8.89 9.21
N LEU A 158 -14.33 -10.15 8.80
CA LEU A 158 -13.11 -10.82 8.36
C LEU A 158 -13.27 -11.18 6.88
N PHE A 159 -12.44 -10.59 6.04
CA PHE A 159 -12.34 -11.00 4.64
C PHE A 159 -11.37 -12.16 4.52
N SER A 160 -11.80 -13.24 3.88
CA SER A 160 -10.94 -14.28 3.31
C SER A 160 -10.85 -14.02 1.81
N LEU A 161 -9.69 -13.57 1.35
CA LEU A 161 -9.45 -13.13 -0.02
C LEU A 161 -8.53 -14.11 -0.72
N ARG A 162 -8.78 -14.33 -2.01
CA ARG A 162 -7.82 -14.96 -2.92
C ARG A 162 -7.31 -13.89 -3.86
N THR A 163 -6.02 -13.54 -3.76
CA THR A 163 -5.42 -12.45 -4.52
C THR A 163 -4.32 -12.93 -5.44
N CYS A 164 -4.33 -12.44 -6.67
CA CYS A 164 -3.25 -12.61 -7.66
C CYS A 164 -2.59 -11.28 -8.05
N PHE A 165 -3.04 -10.18 -7.43
CA PHE A 165 -2.49 -8.84 -7.59
C PHE A 165 -1.79 -8.33 -6.33
N GLY A 166 -1.87 -9.08 -5.22
CA GLY A 166 -1.09 -8.82 -4.02
C GLY A 166 0.40 -9.06 -4.27
N ALA A 167 1.23 -8.40 -3.47
CA ALA A 167 2.66 -8.64 -3.42
C ALA A 167 3.05 -8.89 -1.96
N PRO A 168 3.78 -9.97 -1.64
CA PRO A 168 4.27 -10.20 -0.29
C PRO A 168 5.30 -9.13 0.05
N ILE A 169 5.03 -8.37 1.11
CA ILE A 169 5.86 -7.22 1.52
C ILE A 169 6.48 -7.41 2.90
N GLN A 170 6.31 -8.57 3.53
CA GLN A 170 6.89 -8.91 4.83
C GLN A 170 8.36 -8.49 5.01
N ALA A 171 9.22 -8.73 4.02
CA ALA A 171 10.65 -8.39 4.08
C ALA A 171 10.93 -6.87 4.05
N LEU A 172 9.94 -6.09 3.62
CA LEU A 172 9.98 -4.64 3.49
C LEU A 172 9.13 -3.94 4.58
N SER A 173 8.21 -4.65 5.24
CA SER A 173 7.27 -4.12 6.23
C SER A 173 7.96 -3.70 7.53
N VAL A 174 7.53 -2.59 8.14
CA VAL A 174 7.98 -2.15 9.48
C VAL A 174 7.69 -3.21 10.55
N PHE A 175 6.61 -4.00 10.36
CA PHE A 175 6.19 -5.07 11.25
C PHE A 175 6.14 -6.43 10.52
N PRO A 176 7.28 -7.11 10.29
CA PRO A 176 7.33 -8.39 9.58
C PRO A 176 6.45 -9.49 10.20
N GLU A 177 6.13 -9.39 11.50
CA GLU A 177 5.22 -10.28 12.21
C GLU A 177 3.77 -10.17 11.74
N GLU A 178 3.40 -9.09 11.04
CA GLU A 178 2.07 -8.92 10.45
C GLU A 178 1.89 -9.80 9.20
N ARG A 179 2.99 -10.34 8.64
CA ARG A 179 3.00 -11.26 7.49
C ARG A 179 2.17 -10.75 6.30
N GLU A 180 2.36 -9.46 6.02
CA GLU A 180 1.78 -8.74 4.88
C GLU A 180 2.38 -9.14 3.52
#